data_AF-A0A965F3Y2-F1
#
_entry.id   AF-A0A965F3Y2-F1
#
_cell.length_a   1.000
_cell.length_b   1.000
_cell.length_c   1.000
_cell.angle_alpha   90.00
_cell.angle_beta   90.00
_cell.angle_gamma   90.00
#
_symmetry.space_group_name_H-M   'P 1'
#
loop_
_entity.id
_entity.type
_entity.pdbx_description
1 polymer ?
#
loop_
_entity_poly.entity_id
_entity_poly.type
_entity_poly.pdbx_seq_one_letter_code
_entity_poly.pdbx_strand_id
1 'polypeptide(L)'
;MEGKLLAAKTKSTAPNRISFAKIREPQEVPNLLALQIESFDWLLGNDAWRARLGKNERPDRGEIPKTSGLEEIFEEISPIEDFQGSMSLSFRDHRFEPSKYTIAECKERDITYAAPLFVTAEFT
;
A
#
# COMPACT_ATOMS: atom_id res chain seq x y z
N MET A 1 -40.49 0.13 -23.32
CA MET A 1 -39.52 -0.64 -24.14
C MET A 1 -38.48 0.34 -24.63
N GLU A 2 -37.18 0.29 -24.36
CA GLU A 2 -36.25 -0.65 -23.74
C GLU A 2 -35.17 0.22 -23.07
N GLY A 3 -34.75 -0.14 -21.85
CA GLY A 3 -33.65 0.53 -21.15
C GLY A 3 -32.50 -0.45 -20.97
N LYS A 4 -31.68 -0.63 -22.01
CA LYS A 4 -30.45 -1.44 -21.91
C LYS A 4 -29.39 -0.60 -21.21
N LEU A 5 -29.18 -0.86 -19.92
CA LEU A 5 -28.15 -0.20 -19.12
C LEU A 5 -26.80 -0.87 -19.35
N LEU A 6 -25.88 -0.13 -19.96
CA LEU A 6 -24.48 -0.49 -20.12
C LEU A 6 -23.75 -0.09 -18.84
N ALA A 7 -23.84 -0.92 -17.80
CA ALA A 7 -22.90 -0.85 -16.68
C ALA A 7 -21.59 -1.52 -17.11
N ALA A 8 -20.47 -0.87 -16.76
CA ALA A 8 -19.07 -1.21 -16.96
C ALA A 8 -18.78 -2.57 -17.64
N LYS A 9 -18.03 -2.50 -18.75
CA LYS A 9 -17.57 -3.65 -19.52
C LYS A 9 -16.42 -4.41 -18.82
N THR A 10 -16.58 -4.69 -17.53
CA THR A 10 -15.93 -5.82 -16.85
C THR A 10 -16.89 -7.01 -16.98
N LYS A 11 -16.38 -8.23 -17.20
CA LYS A 11 -17.24 -9.43 -17.23
C LYS A 11 -17.83 -9.63 -15.83
N SER A 12 -18.94 -8.96 -15.55
CA SER A 12 -19.67 -9.08 -14.31
C SER A 12 -20.52 -10.35 -14.37
N THR A 13 -20.28 -11.26 -13.43
CA THR A 13 -21.16 -12.41 -13.17
C THR A 13 -22.44 -11.99 -12.44
N ALA A 14 -22.61 -10.69 -12.13
CA ALA A 14 -23.79 -10.22 -11.43
C ALA A 14 -25.06 -10.43 -12.28
N PRO A 15 -26.17 -10.85 -11.65
CA PRO A 15 -27.44 -10.96 -12.35
C PRO A 15 -27.93 -9.59 -12.84
N ASN A 16 -28.65 -9.58 -13.95
CA ASN A 16 -29.20 -8.35 -14.53
C ASN A 16 -30.25 -7.75 -13.58
N ARG A 17 -29.91 -6.66 -12.91
CA ARG A 17 -30.79 -5.92 -12.00
C ARG A 17 -31.27 -4.63 -12.68
N ILE A 18 -32.59 -4.53 -12.89
CA ILE A 18 -33.20 -3.32 -13.47
C ILE A 18 -32.98 -2.14 -12.52
N SER A 19 -32.43 -1.04 -13.04
CA SER A 19 -32.28 0.23 -12.34
C SER A 19 -33.23 1.27 -12.91
N PHE A 20 -33.84 2.08 -12.03
CA PHE A 20 -34.72 3.20 -12.40
C PHE A 20 -34.01 4.56 -12.29
N ALA A 21 -32.68 4.56 -12.22
CA ALA A 21 -31.90 5.79 -12.13
C ALA A 21 -32.14 6.68 -13.37
N LYS A 22 -32.59 7.91 -13.14
CA LYS A 22 -32.82 8.92 -14.20
C LYS A 22 -31.55 9.71 -14.53
N ILE A 23 -30.67 9.87 -13.56
CA ILE A 23 -29.41 10.60 -13.68
C ILE A 23 -28.30 9.58 -13.95
N ARG A 24 -27.39 9.92 -14.87
CA ARG A 24 -26.21 9.10 -15.15
C ARG A 24 -25.12 9.41 -14.14
N GLU A 25 -24.49 8.37 -13.60
CA GLU A 25 -23.33 8.52 -12.73
C GLU A 25 -22.12 8.95 -13.58
N PRO A 26 -21.54 10.15 -13.34
CA PRO A 26 -20.47 10.68 -14.17
C PRO A 26 -19.11 10.02 -13.89
N GLN A 27 -18.97 9.39 -12.73
CA GLN A 27 -17.76 8.70 -12.31
C GLN A 27 -18.13 7.33 -11.74
N GLU A 28 -17.32 6.33 -12.08
CA GLU A 28 -17.50 4.99 -11.55
C GLU A 28 -17.17 4.91 -10.06
N VAL A 29 -17.75 3.92 -9.38
CA VAL A 29 -17.46 3.65 -7.97
C VAL A 29 -15.96 3.33 -7.83
N PRO A 30 -15.22 4.07 -6.98
CA PRO A 30 -13.81 3.79 -6.76
C PRO A 30 -13.64 2.46 -6.02
N ASN A 31 -12.43 1.91 -6.04
CA ASN A 31 -12.10 0.75 -5.23
C ASN A 31 -12.26 1.09 -3.73
N LEU A 32 -13.21 0.45 -3.05
CA LEU A 32 -13.54 0.72 -1.65
C LEU A 32 -12.45 0.27 -0.66
N LEU A 33 -11.54 -0.59 -1.11
CA LEU A 33 -10.37 -1.03 -0.33
C LEU A 33 -9.11 -0.25 -0.72
N ALA A 34 -9.20 0.71 -1.64
CA ALA A 34 -8.06 1.46 -2.13
C ALA A 34 -7.30 2.14 -0.98
N LEU A 35 -8.01 2.82 -0.07
CA LEU A 35 -7.34 3.52 1.03
C LEU A 35 -6.46 2.59 1.86
N GLN A 36 -6.96 1.41 2.20
CA GLN A 36 -6.24 0.43 3.03
C GLN A 36 -5.04 -0.15 2.28
N ILE A 37 -5.24 -0.56 1.03
CA ILE A 37 -4.18 -1.16 0.21
C ILE A 37 -3.12 -0.11 -0.12
N GLU A 38 -3.54 1.06 -0.59
CA GLU A 38 -2.63 2.11 -1.04
C GLU A 38 -1.80 2.69 0.10
N SER A 39 -2.38 2.85 1.29
CA SER A 39 -1.68 3.32 2.48
C SER A 39 -0.63 2.32 2.95
N PHE A 40 -0.96 1.03 2.97
CA PHE A 40 -0.02 -0.01 3.43
C PHE A 40 1.11 -0.23 2.43
N ASP A 41 0.80 -0.23 1.14
CA ASP A 41 1.81 -0.30 0.08
C ASP A 41 2.80 0.89 0.14
N TRP A 42 2.33 2.10 0.44
CA TRP A 42 3.20 3.27 0.66
C TRP A 42 4.11 3.07 1.86
N LEU A 43 3.57 2.59 2.98
CA LEU A 43 4.34 2.32 4.19
C LEU A 43 5.49 1.34 3.88
N LEU A 44 5.19 0.26 3.16
CA LEU A 44 6.17 -0.79 2.84
C LEU A 44 7.13 -0.46 1.70
N GLY A 45 6.83 0.52 0.85
CA GLY A 45 7.63 0.83 -0.33
C GLY A 45 7.65 -0.27 -1.39
N ASN A 46 6.59 -1.09 -1.47
CA ASN A 46 6.55 -2.26 -2.36
C ASN A 46 6.44 -1.90 -3.85
N ASP A 47 6.61 -2.90 -4.73
CA ASP A 47 6.57 -2.70 -6.18
C ASP A 47 5.22 -2.14 -6.67
N ALA A 48 4.12 -2.45 -6.00
CA ALA A 48 2.79 -1.93 -6.34
C ALA A 48 2.69 -0.42 -6.09
N TRP A 49 3.27 0.09 -5.00
CA TRP A 49 3.38 1.53 -4.75
C TRP A 49 4.36 2.20 -5.73
N ARG A 50 5.55 1.61 -5.94
CA ARG A 50 6.55 2.15 -6.89
C ARG A 50 6.00 2.26 -8.31
N ALA A 51 5.24 1.25 -8.76
CA ALA A 51 4.58 1.27 -10.06
C ALA A 51 3.46 2.32 -10.18
N ARG A 52 2.90 2.80 -9.06
CA ARG A 52 1.88 3.87 -9.03
C ARG A 52 2.51 5.25 -9.11
N LEU A 53 3.72 5.46 -8.59
CA LEU A 53 4.44 6.74 -8.68
C LEU A 53 4.60 7.17 -10.15
N GLY A 54 5.06 6.28 -11.02
CA GLY A 54 5.28 6.58 -12.45
C GLY A 54 4.00 6.81 -13.27
N LYS A 55 2.80 6.61 -12.70
CA LYS A 55 1.52 6.75 -13.41
C LYS A 55 0.71 7.97 -12.95
N ASN A 56 1.08 8.56 -11.81
CA ASN A 56 0.27 9.56 -11.11
C ASN A 56 0.98 10.92 -10.98
N GLU A 57 1.73 11.37 -12.00
CA GLU A 57 2.06 12.79 -12.16
C GLU A 57 0.80 13.59 -12.54
N ARG A 58 -0.22 13.56 -11.67
CA ARG A 58 -1.40 14.43 -11.80
C ARG A 58 -1.16 15.68 -10.96
N PRO A 59 -1.14 16.88 -11.55
CA PRO A 59 -0.79 18.13 -10.85
C PRO A 59 -1.79 18.59 -9.79
N ASP A 60 -2.94 17.91 -9.64
CA ASP A 60 -4.08 18.34 -8.80
C ASP A 60 -4.27 17.47 -7.53
N ARG A 61 -3.52 16.36 -7.41
CA ARG A 61 -3.48 15.58 -6.16
C ARG A 61 -2.18 15.98 -5.47
N GLY A 62 -2.27 16.43 -4.22
CA GLY A 62 -1.10 16.89 -3.44
C GLY A 62 0.10 15.93 -3.54
N GLU A 63 1.30 16.47 -3.28
CA GLU A 63 2.57 15.76 -3.50
C GLU A 63 2.52 14.32 -2.99
N ILE A 64 2.74 13.36 -3.91
CA ILE A 64 2.90 11.96 -3.54
C ILE A 64 4.30 11.81 -2.94
N PRO A 65 4.44 11.23 -1.72
CA PRO A 65 5.75 11.01 -1.13
C PRO A 65 6.66 10.26 -2.09
N LYS A 66 7.89 10.77 -2.28
CA LYS A 66 8.91 10.12 -3.13
C LYS A 66 9.59 8.96 -2.39
N THR A 67 9.59 9.04 -1.07
CA THR A 67 10.18 8.08 -0.14
C THR A 67 9.08 7.21 0.45
N SER A 68 9.40 5.94 0.70
CA SER A 68 8.45 5.04 1.38
C SER A 68 8.36 5.35 2.87
N GLY A 69 7.25 4.97 3.51
CA GLY A 69 7.04 5.32 4.92
C GLY A 69 8.09 4.73 5.87
N LEU A 70 8.53 3.49 5.64
CA LEU A 70 9.60 2.88 6.46
C LEU A 70 10.96 3.55 6.23
N GLU A 71 11.28 3.90 4.99
CA GLU A 71 12.52 4.58 4.64
C GLU A 71 12.59 5.98 5.26
N GLU A 72 11.47 6.74 5.23
CA GLU A 72 11.35 8.02 5.91
C GLU A 72 11.61 7.89 7.42
N ILE A 73 11.04 6.86 8.07
CA ILE A 73 11.27 6.60 9.49
C ILE A 73 12.75 6.26 9.77
N PHE A 74 13.38 5.44 8.93
CA PHE A 74 14.79 5.07 9.12
C PHE A 74 15.74 6.25 8.92
N GLU A 75 15.45 7.13 7.97
CA GLU A 75 16.18 8.39 7.76
C GLU A 75 15.99 9.35 8.95
N GLU A 76 14.79 9.42 9.54
CA GLU A 76 14.51 10.32 10.68
C GLU A 76 15.25 9.88 11.95
N ILE A 77 15.30 8.58 12.24
CA ILE A 77 15.95 8.08 13.46
C ILE A 77 17.47 7.96 13.37
N SER A 78 18.04 8.06 12.16
CA SER A 78 19.49 7.85 11.93
C SER A 78 20.23 9.18 11.70
N PRO A 79 21.46 9.35 12.21
CA PRO A 79 22.18 8.44 13.11
C PRO A 79 21.70 8.56 14.57
N ILE A 80 21.76 7.44 15.29
CA ILE A 80 21.64 7.44 16.75
C ILE A 80 23.04 7.62 17.34
N GLU A 81 23.27 8.74 18.02
CA GLU A 81 24.57 9.10 18.59
C GLU A 81 24.57 9.02 20.13
N ASP A 82 25.73 8.72 20.71
CA ASP A 82 25.95 8.84 22.15
C ASP A 82 26.16 10.30 22.57
N PHE A 83 26.03 10.60 23.87
CA PHE A 83 26.19 11.97 24.38
C PHE A 83 27.57 12.59 24.10
N GLN A 84 28.59 11.76 23.92
CA GLN A 84 29.97 12.20 23.70
C GLN A 84 30.33 12.32 22.21
N GLY A 85 29.46 11.89 21.29
CA GLY A 85 29.71 11.87 19.85
C GLY A 85 30.83 10.90 19.43
N SER A 86 31.07 9.87 20.24
CA SER A 86 32.12 8.86 20.04
C SER A 86 31.61 7.59 19.36
N MET A 87 30.30 7.34 19.40
CA MET A 87 29.64 6.14 18.87
C MET A 87 28.37 6.54 18.13
N SER A 88 28.16 5.96 16.95
CA SER A 88 26.99 6.20 16.09
C SER A 88 26.43 4.89 15.51
N LEU A 89 25.11 4.81 15.42
CA LEU A 89 24.39 3.70 14.78
C LEU A 89 23.49 4.25 13.67
N SER A 90 23.66 3.75 12.45
CA SER A 90 22.87 4.15 11.28
C SER A 90 22.14 2.96 10.66
N PHE A 91 20.91 3.19 10.19
CA PHE A 91 20.12 2.22 9.43
C PHE A 91 20.09 2.64 7.95
N ARG A 92 20.37 1.70 7.04
CA ARG A 92 20.41 1.98 5.59
C ARG A 92 19.34 1.23 4.82
N ASP A 93 19.49 -0.09 4.72
CA ASP A 93 18.62 -0.94 3.90
C ASP A 93 17.66 -1.75 4.77
N HIS A 94 16.43 -1.94 4.27
CA HIS A 94 15.47 -2.86 4.89
C HIS A 94 14.87 -3.82 3.85
N ARG A 95 14.54 -5.04 4.27
CA ARG A 95 13.85 -6.02 3.45
C ARG A 95 12.90 -6.87 4.28
N PHE A 96 11.80 -7.27 3.65
CA PHE A 96 10.90 -8.27 4.21
C PHE A 96 11.24 -9.65 3.67
N GLU A 97 11.25 -10.64 4.56
CA GLU A 97 11.25 -12.04 4.15
C GLU A 97 9.82 -12.57 4.03
N PRO A 98 9.60 -13.68 3.30
CA PRO A 98 8.26 -14.26 3.19
C PRO A 98 7.65 -14.59 4.55
N SER A 99 6.32 -14.48 4.63
CA SER A 99 5.57 -14.88 5.82
C SER A 99 5.82 -16.37 6.15
N LYS A 100 6.09 -16.67 7.42
CA LYS A 100 6.39 -18.04 7.88
C LYS A 100 5.22 -19.01 7.69
N TYR A 101 3.99 -18.49 7.75
CA TYR A 101 2.76 -19.25 7.63
C TYR A 101 1.83 -18.57 6.64
N THR A 102 0.95 -19.34 6.02
CA THR A 102 -0.10 -18.84 5.15
C THR A 102 -1.26 -18.25 5.95
N ILE A 103 -2.10 -17.45 5.29
CA ILE A 103 -3.29 -16.85 5.92
C ILE A 103 -4.24 -17.93 6.49
N ALA A 104 -4.38 -19.06 5.81
CA ALA A 104 -5.26 -20.15 6.25
C ALA A 104 -4.74 -20.79 7.55
N GLU A 105 -3.44 -21.12 7.61
CA GLU A 105 -2.81 -21.68 8.80
C GLU A 105 -2.85 -20.70 9.98
N CYS A 106 -2.66 -19.40 9.70
CA CYS A 106 -2.77 -18.37 10.73
C CYS A 106 -4.17 -18.31 11.35
N LYS A 107 -5.21 -18.43 10.52
CA LYS A 107 -6.61 -18.46 10.98
C LYS A 107 -6.96 -19.75 11.74
N GLU A 108 -6.41 -20.89 11.32
CA GLU A 108 -6.70 -22.18 11.97
C GLU A 108 -6.01 -22.32 13.33
N ARG A 109 -4.79 -21.80 13.45
CA ARG A 109 -3.93 -21.97 14.63
C ARG A 109 -3.95 -20.78 15.59
N ASP A 110 -4.83 -19.80 15.35
CA ASP A 110 -4.92 -18.53 16.11
C ASP A 110 -3.56 -17.82 16.28
N ILE A 111 -2.78 -17.74 15.20
CA ILE A 111 -1.49 -17.03 15.17
C ILE A 111 -1.54 -15.82 14.22
N THR A 112 -0.66 -14.85 14.45
CA THR A 112 -0.61 -13.62 13.63
C THR A 112 0.05 -13.88 12.27
N TYR A 113 -0.58 -13.41 11.19
CA TYR A 113 0.01 -13.38 9.86
C TYR A 113 0.98 -12.20 9.76
N ALA A 114 2.28 -12.49 9.70
CA ALA A 114 3.34 -11.48 9.66
C ALA A 114 4.53 -11.95 8.81
N ALA A 115 5.28 -10.97 8.32
CA ALA A 115 6.54 -11.14 7.61
C ALA A 115 7.69 -10.56 8.46
N PRO A 116 8.84 -11.26 8.59
CA PRO A 116 9.97 -10.71 9.31
C PRO A 116 10.60 -9.55 8.53
N LEU A 117 10.95 -8.48 9.24
CA LEU A 117 11.67 -7.31 8.72
C LEU A 117 13.14 -7.40 9.13
N PHE A 118 14.03 -7.33 8.15
CA PHE A 118 15.47 -7.26 8.35
C PHE A 118 15.98 -5.89 7.95
N VAL A 119 16.87 -5.33 8.77
CA VAL A 119 17.49 -4.02 8.55
C VAL A 119 19.00 -4.16 8.60
N THR A 120 19.71 -3.52 7.68
CA THR A 120 21.17 -3.38 7.69
C THR A 120 21.54 -2.20 8.58
N ALA A 121 22.27 -2.49 9.66
CA ALA A 121 22.75 -1.50 10.60
C ALA A 121 24.27 -1.36 10.51
N GLU A 122 24.75 -0.13 10.43
CA GLU A 122 26.17 0.24 10.40
C GLU A 122 26.51 0.95 11.71
N PHE A 123 27.53 0.45 12.42
CA PHE A 123 28.05 1.03 13.66
C PHE A 123 29.39 1.70 13.37
N THR A 124 29.51 2.99 13.72
CA THR A 124 30.73 3.79 13.50
C THR A 124 31.14 4.50 14.77
#